data_AF-A0A8J7U186-F1
#
_entry.id   AF-A0A8J7U186-F1
#
_cell.length_a   1.000
_cell.length_b   1.000
_cell.length_c   1.000
_cell.angle_alpha   90.00
_cell.angle_beta   90.00
_cell.angle_gamma   90.00
#
_symmetry.space_group_name_H-M   'P 1'
#
loop_
_entity.id
_entity.type
_entity.pdbx_description
1 polymer ?
#
loop_
_entity_poly.entity_id
_entity_poly.type
_entity_poly.pdbx_seq_one_letter_code
_entity_poly.pdbx_strand_id
1 'polypeptide(L)'
;CDGAKGLASTDDGGVDLVVQDAYRAGDPVPDMATVEFLRGQVARVLRPDGLYLANMWGSGDLEFVLRAIAAVGEVFEHLLVFAEAGAFMRKRPGNFVVAASNARLAEHELAEWASNTDNHVHCLNRAQLSAVYGAEIWSNPLIESAPITAPVEPVLRWGHRASTS
;
A
#
# COMPACT_ATOMS: atom_id res chain seq x y z
N CYS A 1 6.98 -2.71 -18.50
CA CYS A 1 7.51 -3.81 -17.67
C CYS A 1 6.34 -4.58 -17.09
N ASP A 2 6.42 -5.90 -16.99
CA ASP A 2 5.36 -6.75 -16.44
C ASP A 2 5.82 -7.31 -15.10
N GLY A 3 5.54 -6.58 -14.02
CA GLY A 3 5.99 -6.94 -12.67
C GLY A 3 5.44 -8.28 -12.19
N ALA A 4 4.24 -8.66 -12.64
CA ALA A 4 3.63 -9.95 -12.32
C ALA A 4 4.43 -11.12 -12.93
N LYS A 5 4.92 -10.97 -14.17
CA LYS A 5 5.82 -11.97 -14.78
C LYS A 5 7.13 -12.14 -14.02
N GLY A 6 7.71 -11.03 -13.54
CA GLY A 6 8.93 -11.06 -12.73
C GLY A 6 8.72 -11.90 -11.46
N LEU A 7 7.65 -11.63 -10.71
CA LEU A 7 7.31 -12.40 -9.50
C LEU A 7 7.05 -13.87 -9.80
N ALA A 8 6.33 -14.19 -10.88
CA ALA A 8 6.05 -15.58 -11.27
C ALA A 8 7.31 -16.39 -11.61
N SER A 9 8.38 -15.74 -12.08
CA SER A 9 9.66 -16.38 -12.39
C SER A 9 10.63 -16.49 -11.22
N THR A 10 10.32 -15.88 -10.08
CA THR A 10 11.17 -15.91 -8.88
C THR A 10 10.85 -17.13 -8.02
N ASP A 11 11.89 -17.77 -7.49
CA ASP A 11 11.76 -18.91 -6.58
C ASP A 11 11.09 -18.52 -5.25
N ASP A 12 10.45 -19.49 -4.60
CA ASP A 12 9.90 -19.34 -3.25
C ASP A 12 11.03 -18.96 -2.28
N GLY A 13 10.81 -17.93 -1.45
CA GLY A 13 11.84 -17.43 -0.53
C GLY A 13 13.13 -16.94 -1.20
N GLY A 14 13.08 -16.61 -2.50
CA GLY A 14 14.23 -16.21 -3.30
C GLY A 14 14.74 -14.79 -3.03
N VAL A 15 13.93 -13.89 -2.46
CA VAL A 15 14.27 -12.48 -2.31
C VAL A 15 14.04 -11.92 -0.91
N ASP A 16 14.87 -10.94 -0.53
CA ASP A 16 14.74 -10.22 0.75
C ASP A 16 13.76 -9.04 0.65
N LEU A 17 13.52 -8.51 -0.54
CA LEU A 17 12.73 -7.30 -0.76
C LEU A 17 11.91 -7.40 -2.05
N VAL A 18 10.62 -7.07 -1.94
CA VAL A 18 9.75 -6.77 -3.07
C VAL A 18 9.29 -5.33 -2.97
N VAL A 19 9.54 -4.55 -4.02
CA VAL A 19 9.02 -3.18 -4.16
C VAL A 19 7.96 -3.17 -5.26
N GLN A 20 6.73 -2.82 -4.89
CA GLN A 20 5.61 -2.62 -5.80
C GLN A 20 5.39 -1.11 -6.00
N ASP A 21 5.74 -0.62 -7.19
CA ASP A 21 5.40 0.73 -7.66
C ASP A 21 4.71 0.59 -9.03
N ALA A 22 3.49 0.06 -9.00
CA ALA A 22 2.79 -0.45 -10.18
C ALA A 22 1.63 0.46 -10.58
N TYR A 23 1.78 1.10 -11.74
CA TYR A 23 0.74 1.91 -12.37
C TYR A 23 0.61 1.56 -13.85
N ARG A 24 -0.63 1.55 -14.37
CA ARG A 24 -0.92 1.35 -15.78
C ARG A 24 -1.50 2.62 -16.36
N ALA A 25 -0.76 3.27 -17.26
CA ALA A 25 -1.15 4.55 -17.87
C ALA A 25 -1.45 5.70 -16.87
N GLY A 26 -0.95 5.60 -15.64
CA GLY A 26 -1.21 6.57 -14.56
C GLY A 26 -2.29 6.12 -13.56
N ASP A 27 -2.92 4.99 -13.81
CA ASP A 27 -3.95 4.41 -12.94
C ASP A 27 -3.35 3.32 -12.04
N PRO A 28 -3.84 3.19 -10.79
CA PRO A 28 -3.54 2.04 -9.94
C PRO A 28 -3.93 0.73 -10.63
N VAL A 29 -3.31 -0.37 -10.21
CA VAL A 29 -3.63 -1.72 -10.71
C VAL A 29 -4.21 -2.56 -9.57
N PRO A 30 -5.54 -2.48 -9.30
CA PRO A 30 -6.15 -3.12 -8.13
C PRO A 30 -5.91 -4.64 -8.04
N ASP A 31 -5.85 -5.32 -9.18
CA ASP A 31 -5.60 -6.77 -9.25
C ASP A 31 -4.25 -7.18 -8.62
N MET A 32 -3.29 -6.24 -8.50
CA MET A 32 -1.99 -6.49 -7.87
C MET A 32 -1.99 -6.22 -6.35
N ALA A 33 -3.14 -5.84 -5.78
CA ALA A 33 -3.30 -5.52 -4.37
C ALA A 33 -4.35 -6.42 -3.68
N THR A 34 -4.83 -7.47 -4.35
CA THR A 34 -5.73 -8.47 -3.76
C THR A 34 -4.99 -9.39 -2.79
N VAL A 35 -5.70 -9.95 -1.80
CA VAL A 35 -5.14 -10.97 -0.90
C VAL A 35 -4.53 -12.14 -1.68
N GLU A 36 -5.23 -12.60 -2.71
CA GLU A 36 -4.81 -13.73 -3.55
C GLU A 36 -3.51 -13.43 -4.30
N PHE A 37 -3.40 -12.26 -4.92
CA PHE A 37 -2.17 -11.84 -5.59
C PHE A 37 -1.02 -11.68 -4.60
N LEU A 38 -1.25 -10.98 -3.49
CA LEU A 38 -0.24 -10.75 -2.46
C LEU A 38 0.27 -12.08 -1.87
N ARG A 39 -0.61 -13.04 -1.59
CA ARG A 39 -0.23 -14.35 -1.05
C ARG A 39 0.50 -15.21 -2.09
N GLY A 40 -0.04 -15.30 -3.31
CA GLY A 40 0.46 -16.19 -4.35
C GLY A 40 1.69 -15.68 -5.11
N GLN A 41 1.86 -14.36 -5.20
CA GLN A 41 2.92 -13.74 -6.00
C GLN A 41 3.96 -13.00 -5.14
N VAL A 42 3.56 -12.35 -4.05
CA VAL A 42 4.47 -11.50 -3.26
C VAL A 42 5.02 -12.24 -2.04
N ALA A 43 4.17 -12.69 -1.13
CA ALA A 43 4.60 -13.37 0.10
C ALA A 43 5.35 -14.67 -0.20
N ARG A 44 4.98 -15.39 -1.26
CA ARG A 44 5.64 -16.62 -1.73
C ARG A 44 7.15 -16.41 -1.97
N VAL A 45 7.52 -15.32 -2.64
CA VAL A 45 8.91 -15.10 -3.10
C VAL A 45 9.80 -14.49 -2.00
N LEU A 46 9.19 -13.91 -0.97
CA LEU A 46 9.90 -13.30 0.14
C LEU A 46 10.47 -14.37 1.08
N ARG A 47 11.70 -14.15 1.54
CA ARG A 47 12.26 -14.87 2.69
C ARG A 47 11.39 -14.66 3.94
N PRO A 48 11.50 -15.52 4.98
CA PRO A 48 10.71 -15.39 6.21
C PRO A 48 10.80 -14.00 6.88
N ASP A 49 11.94 -13.34 6.78
CA ASP A 49 12.24 -11.98 7.26
C ASP A 49 12.22 -10.91 6.17
N GLY A 50 11.76 -11.27 4.96
CA GLY A 50 11.70 -10.37 3.82
C GLY A 50 10.69 -9.24 4.01
N LEU A 51 10.92 -8.15 3.28
CA LEU A 51 10.12 -6.93 3.32
C LEU A 51 9.32 -6.75 2.03
N TYR A 52 8.04 -6.44 2.17
CA TYR A 52 7.21 -5.92 1.10
C TYR A 52 7.07 -4.40 1.27
N LEU A 53 7.39 -3.65 0.22
CA LEU A 53 7.12 -2.21 0.12
C LEU A 53 6.18 -1.95 -1.05
N ALA A 54 5.10 -1.23 -0.82
CA ALA A 54 4.13 -0.88 -1.85
C ALA A 54 3.84 0.62 -1.84
N ASN A 55 3.97 1.26 -3.00
CA ASN A 55 3.45 2.60 -3.23
C ASN A 55 2.00 2.47 -3.75
N MET A 56 1.04 2.94 -2.96
CA MET A 56 -0.38 2.86 -3.28
C MET A 56 -0.99 4.27 -3.38
N TRP A 57 -1.91 4.45 -4.31
CA TRP A 57 -2.61 5.71 -4.48
C TRP A 57 -3.90 5.75 -3.64
N GLY A 58 -4.08 6.81 -2.85
CA GLY A 58 -5.31 7.12 -2.15
C GLY A 58 -5.96 8.40 -2.67
N SER A 59 -7.24 8.33 -2.99
CA SER A 59 -8.05 9.44 -3.47
C SER A 59 -9.50 9.31 -2.97
N GLY A 60 -10.31 10.36 -3.13
CA GLY A 60 -11.73 10.34 -2.75
C GLY A 60 -12.00 9.83 -1.33
N ASP A 61 -12.77 8.76 -1.23
CA ASP A 61 -13.14 8.09 0.02
C ASP A 61 -12.12 7.02 0.48
N LEU A 62 -10.94 6.98 -0.11
CA LEU A 62 -9.86 6.04 0.21
C LEU A 62 -10.27 4.56 0.11
N GLU A 63 -11.40 4.22 -0.54
CA GLU A 63 -11.90 2.83 -0.56
C GLU A 63 -10.82 1.87 -1.05
N PHE A 64 -10.23 2.15 -2.22
CA PHE A 64 -9.19 1.32 -2.81
C PHE A 64 -8.01 1.13 -1.85
N VAL A 65 -7.41 2.23 -1.36
CA VAL A 65 -6.18 2.14 -0.57
C VAL A 65 -6.42 1.48 0.79
N LEU A 66 -7.57 1.72 1.43
CA LEU A 66 -7.90 1.08 2.71
C LEU A 66 -8.15 -0.42 2.54
N ARG A 67 -8.86 -0.84 1.48
CA ARG A 67 -9.06 -2.26 1.18
C ARG A 67 -7.77 -2.95 0.78
N ALA A 68 -6.88 -2.27 0.05
CA ALA A 68 -5.54 -2.77 -0.29
C ALA A 68 -4.65 -2.91 0.96
N ILE A 69 -4.63 -1.92 1.87
CA ILE A 69 -3.92 -2.01 3.16
C ILE A 69 -4.47 -3.17 3.99
N ALA A 70 -5.79 -3.36 4.01
CA ALA A 70 -6.41 -4.49 4.70
C ALA A 70 -6.00 -5.84 4.08
N ALA A 71 -5.90 -5.93 2.75
CA ALA A 71 -5.39 -7.12 2.08
C ALA A 71 -3.92 -7.41 2.43
N VAL A 72 -3.06 -6.38 2.51
CA VAL A 72 -1.69 -6.52 3.03
C VAL A 72 -1.71 -7.05 4.47
N GLY A 73 -2.59 -6.51 5.30
CA GLY A 73 -2.76 -6.95 6.69
C GLY A 73 -3.33 -8.35 6.87
N GLU A 74 -3.93 -8.95 5.85
CA GLU A 74 -4.37 -10.36 5.85
C GLU A 74 -3.22 -11.31 5.48
N VAL A 75 -2.19 -10.81 4.79
CA VAL A 75 -1.08 -11.60 4.28
C VAL A 75 0.16 -11.51 5.17
N PHE A 76 0.41 -10.36 5.80
CA PHE A 76 1.59 -10.10 6.63
C PHE A 76 1.23 -9.80 8.09
N GLU A 77 2.02 -10.32 9.02
CA GLU A 77 1.83 -10.12 10.47
C GLU A 77 2.03 -8.66 10.89
N HIS A 78 3.08 -8.02 10.36
CA HIS A 78 3.45 -6.65 10.69
C HIS A 78 3.28 -5.73 9.49
N LEU A 79 2.71 -4.54 9.70
CA LEU A 79 2.64 -3.48 8.70
C LEU A 79 2.75 -2.09 9.30
N LEU A 80 3.34 -1.17 8.54
CA LEU A 80 3.36 0.27 8.77
C LEU A 80 2.92 0.98 7.49
N VAL A 81 2.17 2.08 7.65
CA VAL A 81 1.67 2.89 6.53
C VAL A 81 2.17 4.32 6.68
N PHE A 82 2.80 4.83 5.63
CA PHE A 82 3.34 6.17 5.55
C PHE A 82 2.54 7.01 4.56
N ALA A 83 2.07 8.18 4.99
CA ALA A 83 1.46 9.15 4.08
C ALA A 83 1.51 10.56 4.67
N GLU A 84 1.31 11.58 3.83
CA GLU A 84 1.15 12.95 4.31
C GLU A 84 -0.15 13.10 5.13
N ALA A 85 -0.16 14.04 6.08
CA ALA A 85 -1.34 14.32 6.91
C ALA A 85 -2.61 14.61 6.08
N GLY A 86 -2.44 15.33 4.97
CA GLY A 86 -3.53 15.67 4.06
C GLY A 86 -4.16 14.45 3.38
N ALA A 87 -3.37 13.41 3.09
CA ALA A 87 -3.84 12.16 2.52
C ALA A 87 -4.62 11.35 3.58
N PHE A 88 -4.06 11.18 4.78
CA PHE A 88 -4.76 10.49 5.87
C PHE A 88 -6.09 11.15 6.21
N MET A 89 -6.15 12.49 6.21
CA MET A 89 -7.36 13.28 6.49
C MET A 89 -8.31 13.42 5.30
N ARG A 90 -8.08 12.77 4.16
CA ARG A 90 -8.93 12.86 2.96
C ARG A 90 -9.06 14.29 2.39
N LYS A 91 -8.09 15.16 2.69
CA LYS A 91 -8.08 16.57 2.25
C LYS A 91 -7.48 16.75 0.87
N ARG A 92 -6.63 15.81 0.45
CA ARG A 92 -6.04 15.75 -0.90
C ARG A 92 -5.74 14.30 -1.25
N PRO A 93 -5.81 13.92 -2.54
CA PRO A 93 -5.24 12.67 -3.00
C PRO A 93 -3.74 12.62 -2.71
N GLY A 94 -3.20 11.41 -2.53
CA GLY A 94 -1.79 11.23 -2.23
C GLY A 94 -1.35 9.77 -2.18
N ASN A 95 -0.05 9.58 -2.05
CA ASN A 95 0.55 8.25 -1.94
C ASN A 95 0.54 7.76 -0.49
N PHE A 96 0.27 6.47 -0.35
CA PHE A 96 0.41 5.69 0.85
C PHE A 96 1.50 4.65 0.59
N VAL A 97 2.61 4.75 1.29
CA VAL A 97 3.65 3.72 1.26
C VAL A 97 3.34 2.70 2.36
N VAL A 98 3.19 1.44 1.99
CA VAL A 98 2.96 0.35 2.93
C VAL A 98 4.24 -0.47 3.04
N ALA A 99 4.75 -0.63 4.26
CA ALA A 99 5.82 -1.56 4.59
C ALA A 99 5.22 -2.73 5.35
N ALA A 100 5.49 -3.97 4.93
CA ALA A 100 4.93 -5.15 5.56
C ALA A 100 5.90 -6.34 5.58
N SER A 101 5.87 -7.12 6.66
CA SER A 101 6.70 -8.32 6.84
C SER A 101 6.07 -9.30 7.83
N ASN A 102 6.49 -10.56 7.78
CA ASN A 102 6.21 -11.54 8.83
C ASN A 102 7.22 -11.46 9.99
N ALA A 103 8.31 -10.71 9.82
CA ALA A 103 9.20 -10.33 10.91
C ALA A 103 8.84 -8.94 11.45
N ARG A 104 9.21 -8.66 12.71
CA ARG A 104 8.96 -7.37 13.34
C ARG A 104 9.63 -6.24 12.55
N LEU A 105 8.88 -5.18 12.32
CA LEU A 105 9.38 -3.93 11.75
C LEU A 105 9.96 -3.04 12.85
N ALA A 106 10.94 -2.21 12.49
CA ALA A 106 11.52 -1.16 13.35
C ALA A 106 10.55 0.01 13.51
N GLU A 107 9.39 -0.26 14.11
CA GLU A 107 8.26 0.67 14.19
C GLU A 107 8.62 1.99 14.87
N HIS A 108 9.35 1.92 15.98
CA HIS A 108 9.73 3.10 16.74
C HIS A 108 10.65 4.01 15.93
N GLU A 109 11.71 3.44 15.35
CA GLU A 109 12.70 4.17 14.55
C GLU A 109 12.07 4.77 13.28
N LEU A 110 11.16 4.02 12.64
CA LEU A 110 10.46 4.50 11.45
C LEU A 110 9.43 5.58 11.78
N ALA A 111 8.77 5.50 12.94
CA ALA A 111 7.85 6.54 13.41
C ALA A 111 8.60 7.82 13.83
N GLU A 112 9.76 7.68 14.49
CA GLU A 112 10.65 8.80 14.80
C GLU A 112 11.17 9.46 13.53
N TRP A 113 11.62 8.67 12.56
CA TRP A 113 12.05 9.18 11.25
C TRP A 113 10.91 9.93 10.57
N ALA A 114 9.70 9.36 10.49
CA ALA A 114 8.55 10.01 9.87
C ALA A 114 8.18 11.34 10.55
N SER A 115 8.28 11.39 11.89
CA SER A 115 7.94 12.57 12.69
C SER A 115 8.96 13.72 12.59
N ASN A 116 10.10 13.49 11.94
CA ASN A 116 11.06 14.55 11.64
C ASN A 116 10.42 15.58 10.69
N THR A 117 10.57 16.87 11.01
CA THR A 117 9.94 17.99 10.28
C THR A 117 10.25 18.00 8.80
N ASP A 118 11.39 17.43 8.39
CA ASP A 118 11.83 17.40 7.01
C ASP A 118 11.18 16.28 6.19
N ASN A 119 10.59 15.27 6.82
CA ASN A 119 10.08 14.08 6.14
C ASN A 119 8.60 14.17 5.75
N HIS A 120 7.86 15.19 6.22
CA HIS A 120 6.48 15.55 5.82
C HIS A 120 5.45 14.39 5.75
N VAL A 121 5.71 13.25 6.36
CA VAL A 121 4.84 12.06 6.39
C VAL A 121 4.56 11.63 7.82
N HIS A 122 3.45 10.94 8.04
CA HIS A 122 3.17 10.23 9.27
C HIS A 122 3.31 8.73 9.03
N CYS A 123 3.81 8.01 10.04
CA CYS A 123 3.86 6.54 10.05
C CYS A 123 2.80 6.03 11.01
N LEU A 124 1.84 5.26 10.51
CA LEU A 124 0.80 4.62 11.32
C LEU A 124 0.94 3.10 11.30
N ASN A 125 0.90 2.49 12.48
CA ASN A 125 0.78 1.05 12.64
C ASN A 125 -0.69 0.59 12.53
N ARG A 126 -0.91 -0.73 12.62
CA ARG A 126 -2.26 -1.34 12.60
C ARG A 126 -3.22 -0.74 13.64
N ALA A 127 -2.79 -0.56 14.88
CA ALA A 127 -3.65 -0.04 15.95
C ALA A 127 -4.03 1.43 15.71
N GLN A 128 -3.10 2.24 15.23
CA GLN A 128 -3.32 3.64 14.88
C GLN A 128 -4.22 3.80 13.66
N LEU A 129 -4.08 2.93 12.64
CA LEU A 129 -5.02 2.88 11.52
C LEU A 129 -6.44 2.55 11.98
N SER A 130 -6.61 1.57 12.88
CA SER A 130 -7.92 1.29 13.50
C SER A 130 -8.48 2.50 14.28
N ALA A 131 -7.62 3.26 14.95
CA ALA A 131 -8.05 4.44 15.70
C ALA A 131 -8.51 5.58 14.77
N VAL A 132 -7.93 5.70 13.57
CA VAL A 132 -8.27 6.74 12.59
C VAL A 132 -9.48 6.37 11.73
N TYR A 133 -9.57 5.10 11.30
CA TYR A 133 -10.55 4.66 10.30
C TYR A 133 -11.57 3.64 10.82
N GLY A 134 -11.49 3.27 12.10
CA GLY A 134 -12.30 2.20 12.67
C GLY A 134 -11.66 0.83 12.48
N ALA A 135 -12.01 -0.12 13.35
CA ALA A 135 -11.47 -1.49 13.29
C ALA A 135 -12.03 -2.29 12.10
N GLU A 136 -13.16 -1.85 11.53
CA GLU A 136 -13.84 -2.46 10.39
C GLU A 136 -13.00 -2.48 9.10
N ILE A 137 -11.96 -1.64 9.00
CA ILE A 137 -11.04 -1.66 7.85
C ILE A 137 -10.48 -3.07 7.62
N TRP A 138 -10.20 -3.82 8.68
CA TRP A 138 -9.58 -5.14 8.61
C TRP A 138 -10.57 -6.24 8.17
N SER A 139 -11.87 -5.95 8.20
CA SER A 139 -12.93 -6.90 7.81
C SER A 139 -13.32 -6.77 6.33
N ASN A 140 -12.71 -5.85 5.59
CA ASN A 140 -13.01 -5.62 4.18
C ASN A 140 -11.74 -5.56 3.30
N PRO A 141 -10.91 -6.62 3.27
CA PRO A 141 -9.76 -6.65 2.39
C PRO A 141 -10.18 -6.62 0.92
N LEU A 142 -9.27 -6.12 0.08
CA LEU A 142 -9.40 -6.25 -1.37
C LEU A 142 -9.14 -7.72 -1.76
N ILE A 143 -10.11 -8.35 -2.41
CA ILE A 143 -10.06 -9.75 -2.85
C ILE A 143 -10.53 -9.83 -4.31
N GLU A 144 -10.07 -10.84 -5.05
CA GLU A 144 -10.41 -11.01 -6.47
C GLU A 144 -11.92 -11.14 -6.70
N SER A 145 -12.63 -11.81 -5.79
CA SER A 145 -14.08 -12.03 -5.88
C SER A 145 -14.94 -10.81 -5.52
N ALA A 146 -14.34 -9.75 -4.98
CA ALA A 146 -15.00 -8.50 -4.66
C ALA A 146 -14.11 -7.31 -5.11
N PRO A 147 -13.95 -7.10 -6.43
CA PRO A 147 -13.04 -6.09 -6.95
C PRO A 147 -13.53 -4.67 -6.62
N ILE A 148 -12.64 -3.69 -6.81
CA ILE A 148 -13.05 -2.28 -6.86
C ILE A 148 -13.86 -2.06 -8.13
N THR A 149 -15.10 -1.59 -7.97
CA THR A 149 -16.04 -1.37 -9.08
C THR A 149 -16.10 0.10 -9.51
N ALA A 150 -15.85 1.03 -8.58
CA ALA A 150 -15.74 2.44 -8.89
C ALA A 150 -14.37 2.75 -9.52
N PRO A 151 -14.30 3.64 -10.52
CA PRO A 151 -13.01 4.12 -11.03
C PRO A 151 -12.22 4.77 -9.89
N VAL A 152 -10.98 4.32 -9.66
CA VAL A 152 -10.07 5.02 -8.77
C VAL A 152 -9.61 6.29 -9.49
N GLU A 153 -9.67 7.45 -8.81
CA GLU A 153 -9.19 8.69 -9.44
C GLU A 153 -7.71 8.52 -9.82
N PRO A 154 -7.30 8.89 -11.06
CA PRO A 154 -5.93 8.69 -11.51
C PRO A 154 -4.91 9.45 -10.67
N VAL A 155 -3.67 8.97 -10.66
CA VAL A 155 -2.55 9.74 -10.11
C VAL A 155 -2.38 11.04 -10.90
N LEU A 156 -2.25 12.17 -10.19
CA LEU A 156 -1.98 13.45 -10.83
C LEU A 156 -0.66 13.39 -11.62
N ARG A 157 -0.73 13.57 -12.94
CA ARG A 157 0.46 13.58 -13.79
C ARG A 157 1.31 14.82 -13.51
N TRP A 158 2.57 14.59 -13.17
CA TRP A 158 3.56 15.66 -13.03
C TRP A 158 3.63 16.48 -14.32
N GLY A 159 3.40 17.80 -14.23
CA GLY A 159 3.47 18.74 -15.35
C GLY A 159 2.12 19.18 -15.95
N HIS A 160 1.00 18.52 -15.62
CA HIS A 160 -0.33 19.04 -15.95
C HIS A 160 -0.89 19.82 -14.74
N ARG A 161 -0.48 21.09 -14.60
CA ARG A 161 -1.39 22.05 -13.95
C ARG A 161 -2.65 22.09 -14.80
N ALA A 162 -3.80 21.79 -14.22
CA ALA A 162 -5.06 22.17 -14.82
C ALA A 162 -5.01 23.68 -15.05
N SER A 163 -4.90 24.09 -16.31
CA SER A 163 -5.12 25.48 -16.69
C SER A 163 -6.61 25.74 -16.47
N THR A 164 -6.97 26.23 -15.29
CA THR A 164 -8.29 26.82 -15.07
C THR A 164 -8.30 28.16 -15.82
N SER A 165 -8.98 28.18 -16.96
CA SER A 165 -9.51 29.40 -17.56
C SER A 165 -10.71 29.89 -16.77
#